data_AF-A0A1R3IR49-F1
#
_entry.id   AF-A0A1R3IR49-F1
#
_cell.length_a   1.000
_cell.length_b   1.000
_cell.length_c   1.000
_cell.angle_alpha   90.00
_cell.angle_beta   90.00
_cell.angle_gamma   90.00
#
_symmetry.space_group_name_H-M   'P 1'
#
loop_
_entity.id
_entity.type
_entity.pdbx_description
1 polymer ?
#
loop_
_entity_poly.entity_id
_entity_poly.type
_entity_poly.pdbx_seq_one_letter_code
_entity_poly.pdbx_strand_id
1 'polypeptide(L)'
;MAKQVEGKKGYEKPVNCGHLECAPYQVIESQQEFEIRSYAKATWVATSPISSASYKDAAAKGFNILFAYIQGNNDQAVKINT
;
A
#
# COMPACT_ATOMS: atom_id res chain seq x y z
N MET A 1 -12.08 5.64 -26.01
CA MET A 1 -10.88 6.50 -26.01
C MET A 1 -10.89 7.27 -24.69
N ALA A 2 -10.04 6.91 -23.73
CA ALA A 2 -9.91 7.69 -22.50
C ALA A 2 -9.34 9.06 -22.88
N LYS A 3 -10.07 10.13 -22.53
CA LYS A 3 -9.63 11.51 -22.80
C LYS A 3 -8.49 11.82 -21.83
N GLN A 4 -7.27 11.86 -22.35
CA GLN A 4 -6.14 12.48 -21.67
C GLN A 4 -6.55 13.90 -21.23
N VAL A 5 -6.56 14.15 -19.93
CA VAL A 5 -6.77 15.50 -19.39
C VAL A 5 -5.39 16.11 -19.17
N GLU A 6 -4.85 16.73 -20.21
CA GLU A 6 -3.58 17.47 -20.12
C GLU A 6 -3.71 18.57 -19.04
N GLY A 7 -2.79 18.54 -18.06
CA GLY A 7 -2.59 19.63 -17.11
C GLY A 7 -3.14 19.45 -15.69
N LYS A 8 -3.65 18.27 -15.30
CA LYS A 8 -4.07 18.06 -13.90
C LYS A 8 -2.97 17.40 -13.06
N LYS A 9 -2.56 18.11 -11.99
CA LYS A 9 -1.94 17.56 -10.78
C LYS A 9 -2.73 16.31 -10.41
N GLY A 10 -2.05 15.17 -10.19
CA GLY A 10 -2.71 13.91 -9.83
C GLY A 10 -3.65 14.04 -8.63
N TYR A 11 -4.41 12.99 -8.34
CA TYR A 11 -5.30 12.95 -7.18
C TYR A 11 -4.58 13.38 -5.91
N GLU A 12 -5.33 13.99 -5.00
CA GLU A 12 -4.82 14.38 -3.69
C GLU A 12 -4.22 13.16 -3.01
N LYS A 13 -3.03 13.34 -2.42
CA LYS A 13 -2.37 12.27 -1.67
C LYS A 13 -3.29 11.87 -0.52
N PRO A 14 -3.41 10.56 -0.22
CA PRO A 14 -4.16 10.10 0.94
C PRO A 14 -3.70 10.82 2.21
N VAL A 15 -4.65 11.26 3.04
CA VAL A 15 -4.37 12.06 4.25
C VAL A 15 -3.39 11.35 5.19
N ASN A 16 -3.45 10.02 5.26
CA ASN A 16 -2.53 9.22 6.06
C ASN A 16 -1.07 9.33 5.61
N CYS A 17 -0.80 9.56 4.31
CA CYS A 17 0.56 9.75 3.79
C CYS A 17 1.19 11.12 4.16
N GLY A 18 0.46 11.98 4.88
CA GLY A 18 1.00 13.19 5.51
C GLY A 18 1.51 12.96 6.94
N HIS A 19 1.18 11.82 7.55
CA HIS A 19 1.52 11.49 8.93
C HIS A 19 2.29 10.17 9.08
N LEU A 20 2.09 9.24 8.14
CA LEU A 20 2.73 7.93 8.08
C LEU A 20 3.58 7.82 6.82
N GLU A 21 4.59 6.94 6.84
CA GLU A 21 5.37 6.64 5.66
C GLU A 21 4.50 5.92 4.63
N CYS A 22 4.63 6.31 3.36
CA CYS A 22 3.92 5.70 2.25
C CYS A 22 4.89 5.33 1.13
N ALA A 23 4.57 4.24 0.42
CA ALA A 23 5.37 3.79 -0.71
C ALA A 23 5.48 4.91 -1.77
N PRO A 24 6.69 5.36 -2.14
CA PRO A 24 6.86 6.45 -3.08
C PRO A 24 6.47 6.01 -4.49
N TYR A 25 5.76 6.89 -5.19
CA TYR A 25 5.35 6.69 -6.58
C TYR A 25 5.40 7.98 -7.38
N GLN A 26 5.54 7.83 -8.70
CA GLN A 26 5.31 8.89 -9.67
C GLN A 26 3.98 8.62 -10.40
N VAL A 27 3.14 9.64 -10.51
CA VAL A 27 1.96 9.59 -11.40
C VAL A 27 2.47 9.77 -12.83
N ILE A 28 2.33 8.73 -13.65
CA ILE A 28 2.70 8.73 -15.07
C ILE A 28 1.59 9.38 -15.90
N GLU A 29 0.35 9.04 -15.57
CA GLU A 29 -0.84 9.55 -16.25
C GLU A 29 -1.99 9.67 -15.25
N SER A 30 -2.75 10.76 -15.34
CA SER A 30 -3.97 10.95 -14.55
C SER A 30 -5.17 11.02 -15.48
N GLN A 31 -6.14 10.16 -15.23
CA GLN A 31 -7.43 10.09 -15.94
C GLN A 31 -8.56 10.49 -15.00
N GLN A 32 -9.75 10.72 -15.54
CA GLN A 32 -10.91 11.15 -14.74
C GLN A 32 -11.33 10.14 -13.66
N GLU A 33 -11.06 8.85 -13.86
CA GLU A 33 -11.51 7.77 -12.96
C GLU A 33 -10.36 6.98 -12.33
N PHE A 34 -9.12 7.17 -12.80
CA PHE A 34 -7.96 6.42 -12.32
C PHE A 34 -6.63 7.15 -12.57
N GLU A 35 -5.55 6.63 -11.99
CA GLU A 35 -4.18 7.04 -12.27
C GLU A 35 -3.33 5.84 -12.66
N ILE A 36 -2.36 6.07 -13.54
CA ILE A 36 -1.25 5.16 -13.79
C ILE A 36 -0.09 5.61 -12.91
N ARG A 37 0.35 4.75 -11.99
CA ARG A 37 1.42 5.04 -11.03
C ARG A 37 2.59 4.09 -11.25
N SER A 38 3.81 4.64 -11.27
CA SER A 38 5.05 3.88 -11.22
C SER A 38 5.61 3.93 -9.80
N TYR A 39 5.70 2.79 -9.13
CA TYR A 39 6.24 2.66 -7.79
C TYR A 39 7.75 2.40 -7.84
N ALA A 40 8.50 3.01 -6.91
CA ALA A 40 9.91 2.69 -6.75
C ALA A 40 10.10 1.25 -6.25
N LYS A 41 11.28 0.68 -6.50
CA LYS A 41 11.66 -0.61 -5.90
C LYS A 41 11.65 -0.46 -4.38
N ALA A 42 10.96 -1.38 -3.71
CA ALA A 42 10.85 -1.42 -2.26
C ALA A 42 10.79 -2.87 -1.78
N THR A 43 11.20 -3.10 -0.53
CA THR A 43 11.05 -4.39 0.13
C THR A 43 9.69 -4.41 0.83
N TRP A 44 8.94 -5.49 0.63
CA TRP A 44 7.65 -5.71 1.28
C TRP A 44 7.72 -6.97 2.14
N VAL A 45 7.12 -6.91 3.32
CA VAL A 45 6.81 -8.10 4.11
C VAL A 45 5.43 -8.62 3.68
N ALA A 46 5.33 -9.92 3.46
CA ALA A 46 4.09 -10.57 3.06
C ALA A 46 3.89 -11.85 3.89
N THR A 47 2.62 -12.24 4.05
CA THR A 47 2.29 -13.54 4.64
C THR A 47 2.31 -14.63 3.57
N SER A 48 2.49 -15.87 3.99
CA SER A 48 2.12 -17.02 3.15
C SER A 48 0.64 -16.93 2.73
N PRO A 49 0.23 -17.58 1.62
CA PRO A 49 -1.16 -17.62 1.20
C PRO A 49 -2.10 -18.11 2.31
N ILE A 50 -3.23 -17.42 2.47
CA ILE A 50 -4.24 -17.74 3.48
C ILE A 50 -5.46 -18.32 2.77
N SER A 51 -5.74 -19.60 3.03
CA SER A 51 -6.96 -20.25 2.55
C SER A 51 -8.16 -19.74 3.34
N SER A 52 -9.14 -19.17 2.64
CA SER A 52 -10.40 -18.67 3.19
C SER A 52 -11.44 -18.60 2.07
N ALA A 53 -12.71 -18.76 2.41
CA ALA A 53 -13.82 -18.54 1.48
C ALA A 53 -14.10 -17.04 1.24
N SER A 54 -13.54 -16.16 2.06
CA SER A 54 -13.79 -14.72 2.06
C SER A 54 -12.49 -13.94 2.00
N TYR A 55 -12.36 -13.07 1.00
CA TYR A 55 -11.22 -12.15 0.90
C TYR A 55 -11.11 -11.25 2.13
N LYS A 56 -12.25 -10.76 2.65
CA LYS A 56 -12.29 -9.90 3.83
C LYS A 56 -11.68 -10.60 5.05
N ASP A 57 -12.02 -11.87 5.25
CA ASP A 57 -11.53 -12.64 6.40
C ASP A 57 -10.07 -13.03 6.23
N ALA A 58 -9.65 -13.37 4.99
CA ALA A 58 -8.25 -13.61 4.67
C ALA A 58 -7.40 -12.36 4.91
N ALA A 59 -7.86 -11.20 4.45
CA ALA A 59 -7.17 -9.92 4.61
C ALA A 59 -7.07 -9.50 6.07
N ALA A 60 -8.13 -9.65 6.86
CA ALA A 60 -8.11 -9.37 8.30
C ALA A 60 -7.12 -10.28 9.04
N LYS A 61 -7.11 -11.58 8.72
CA LYS A 61 -6.15 -12.53 9.29
C LYS A 61 -4.71 -12.20 8.89
N GLY A 62 -4.47 -11.90 7.62
CA GLY A 62 -3.17 -11.51 7.11
C GLY A 62 -2.65 -10.23 7.76
N PHE A 63 -3.52 -9.22 7.89
CA PHE A 63 -3.18 -7.98 8.58
C PHE A 63 -2.73 -8.21 10.02
N ASN A 64 -3.42 -9.05 10.80
CA ASN A 64 -3.02 -9.34 12.18
C ASN A 64 -1.62 -9.98 12.27
N ILE A 65 -1.26 -10.85 11.32
CA ILE A 65 0.08 -11.45 11.24
C ILE A 65 1.13 -10.37 10.96
N LEU A 66 0.90 -9.52 9.96
CA LEU A 66 1.82 -8.44 9.60
C LEU A 66 1.94 -7.39 10.71
N PHE A 67 0.83 -7.07 11.38
CA PHE A 67 0.81 -6.15 12.50
C PHE A 67 1.62 -6.69 13.69
N ALA A 68 1.50 -7.98 14.00
CA ALA A 68 2.34 -8.60 15.02
C ALA A 68 3.83 -8.50 14.68
N TYR A 69 4.21 -8.73 13.42
CA TYR A 69 5.59 -8.57 12.95
C TYR A 69 6.11 -7.13 13.15
N ILE A 70 5.30 -6.12 12.78
CA ILE A 70 5.59 -4.69 12.99
C ILE A 70 5.75 -4.38 14.49
N GLN A 71 4.93 -5.00 15.36
CA GLN A 71 4.98 -4.80 16.80
C GLN A 71 6.12 -5.54 17.52
N GLY A 72 7.02 -6.21 16.80
CA GLY A 72 8.19 -6.87 17.37
C GLY A 72 8.13 -8.39 17.39
N ASN A 73 7.12 -9.02 16.78
CA ASN A 73 7.12 -10.46 16.55
C ASN A 73 8.00 -10.83 15.33
N ASN A 74 9.28 -10.50 15.44
CA ASN A 74 10.33 -10.82 14.48
C ASN A 74 11.58 -11.26 15.26
N ASP A 75 12.53 -11.90 14.59
CA ASP A 75 13.69 -12.56 15.23
C ASP A 75 14.58 -11.59 16.04
N GLN A 76 14.50 -10.29 15.76
CA GLN A 76 15.26 -9.25 16.45
C GLN A 76 14.47 -8.59 17.60
N ALA A 77 13.20 -8.98 17.80
CA ALA A 77 12.28 -8.38 18.78
C ALA A 77 12.13 -6.85 18.64
N VAL A 78 12.32 -6.30 17.44
CA VAL A 78 12.30 -4.85 17.20
C VAL A 78 10.95 -4.38 16.69
N LYS A 79 10.45 -3.26 17.22
CA LYS A 79 9.30 -2.58 16.65
C LYS A 79 9.72 -1.83 15.39
N ILE A 80 8.97 -2.01 14.31
CA ILE A 80 9.18 -1.30 13.06
C ILE A 80 8.26 -0.07 13.08
N ASN A 81 8.84 1.11 12.85
CA ASN A 81 8.03 2.31 12.64
C ASN A 81 7.53 2.30 11.19
N THR A 82 6.25 2.65 11.02
CA THR A 82 5.55 2.77 9.74
C THR A 82 4.76 4.06 9.75
#